data_AF-A0A015MM54-F1
#
_entry.id   AF-A0A015MM54-F1
#
_cell.length_a   1.000
_cell.length_b   1.000
_cell.length_c   1.000
_cell.angle_alpha   90.00
_cell.angle_beta   90.00
_cell.angle_gamma   90.00
#
_symmetry.space_group_name_H-M   'P 1'
#
loop_
_entity.id
_entity.type
_entity.pdbx_description
1 polymer ?
#
loop_
_entity_poly.entity_id
_entity_poly.type
_entity_poly.pdbx_seq_one_letter_code
_entity_poly.pdbx_strand_id
1 'polypeptide(L)' 'MRNRRSLSTQNNDLNASDHDFTKLSLTPSVIFFVSIPSDISGGFYNGQVFVSFKDTVFEPSSAIRHATEFQDAIHKIYTP' A
#
# COMPACT_ATOMS: atom_id res chain seq x y z
N MET A 1 5.67 22.95 -9.56
CA MET A 1 4.79 23.41 -10.66
C MET A 1 3.85 24.48 -10.10
N ARG A 2 4.06 25.76 -10.41
CA ARG A 2 3.17 26.86 -9.98
C ARG A 2 2.85 27.72 -11.20
N ASN A 3 1.60 28.17 -11.29
CA ASN A 3 1.06 29.16 -12.25
C ASN A 3 0.73 28.67 -13.69
N ARG A 4 -0.06 27.60 -13.85
CA ARG A 4 -0.81 27.37 -15.10
C ARG A 4 -2.27 27.78 -14.92
N ARG A 5 -2.79 28.57 -15.85
CA ARG A 5 -4.21 28.96 -15.88
C ARG A 5 -5.04 27.75 -16.35
N SER A 6 -6.13 27.43 -15.65
CA SER A 6 -7.11 26.40 -16.03
C SER A 6 -8.43 27.06 -16.47
N LEU A 7 -9.16 26.39 -17.36
CA LEU A 7 -10.48 26.82 -17.85
C LEU A 7 -11.57 26.11 -17.01
N SER A 8 -12.56 26.84 -16.48
CA SER A 8 -13.80 26.28 -15.90
C SER A 8 -15.02 26.63 -16.73
N THR A 9 -16.08 25.84 -16.54
CA THR A 9 -17.42 26.15 -17.03
C THR A 9 -17.99 27.37 -16.29
N GLN A 10 -18.66 28.27 -17.01
CA GLN A 10 -19.31 29.44 -16.39
C GLN A 10 -20.32 28.96 -15.34
N ASN A 11 -20.21 29.50 -14.12
CA ASN A 11 -20.93 29.13 -12.88
C ASN A 11 -20.40 27.94 -12.05
N ASN A 12 -19.21 27.39 -12.33
CA ASN A 12 -18.52 26.51 -11.38
C ASN A 12 -17.20 27.12 -10.92
N ASP A 13 -16.94 27.05 -9.62
CA ASP A 13 -15.63 27.37 -9.05
C ASP A 13 -14.58 26.36 -9.55
N LEU A 14 -13.38 26.85 -9.88
CA LEU A 14 -12.20 26.05 -10.19
C LEU A 14 -11.69 25.35 -8.93
N ASN A 15 -12.45 24.39 -8.41
CA ASN A 15 -11.95 23.51 -7.38
C ASN A 15 -11.07 22.47 -8.07
N ALA A 16 -9.77 22.51 -7.77
CA ALA A 16 -8.87 21.45 -8.12
C ALA A 16 -9.40 20.16 -7.48
N SER A 17 -10.08 19.35 -8.26
CA SER A 17 -10.39 17.98 -7.89
C SER A 17 -9.11 17.17 -8.09
N ASP A 18 -8.08 17.50 -7.32
CA ASP A 18 -7.04 16.53 -6.98
C ASP A 18 -7.77 15.44 -6.19
N HIS A 19 -8.19 14.42 -6.94
CA HIS A 19 -9.14 13.44 -6.47
C HIS A 19 -8.45 12.37 -5.63
N ASP A 20 -7.44 12.72 -4.82
CA ASP A 20 -7.09 12.01 -3.59
C ASP A 20 -8.15 12.29 -2.51
N PHE A 21 -9.43 12.01 -2.85
CA PHE A 21 -10.55 12.02 -1.91
C PHE A 21 -10.55 10.82 -0.98
N THR A 22 -9.47 10.04 -0.91
CA THR A 22 -9.21 9.28 0.30
C THR A 22 -8.71 10.24 1.36
N LYS A 23 -9.65 10.94 2.02
CA LYS A 23 -9.48 11.46 3.39
C LYS A 23 -9.36 10.31 4.41
N LEU A 24 -8.84 9.17 3.97
CA LEU A 24 -8.40 8.04 4.73
C LEU A 24 -6.92 7.97 4.41
N SER A 25 -6.09 8.34 5.37
CA SER A 25 -4.65 8.12 5.27
C SER A 25 -4.43 6.63 5.39
N LEU A 26 -4.67 5.86 4.31
CA LEU A 26 -4.41 4.43 4.30
C LEU A 26 -3.07 4.16 3.62
N THR A 27 -2.16 3.53 4.33
CA THR A 27 -0.91 3.03 3.77
C THR A 27 -0.96 1.50 3.69
N PRO A 28 -0.75 0.90 2.51
CA PRO A 28 -0.63 -0.54 2.42
C PRO A 28 0.68 -1.02 3.07
N SER A 29 0.60 -2.10 3.80
CA SER A 29 1.73 -2.89 4.29
C SER A 29 1.70 -4.23 3.59
N VAL A 30 2.83 -4.61 3.00
CA VAL A 30 2.91 -5.77 2.13
C VAL A 30 4.00 -6.71 2.64
N ILE A 31 3.64 -7.99 2.81
CA ILE A 31 4.56 -9.06 3.19
C ILE A 31 4.55 -10.11 2.09
N PHE A 32 5.74 -10.45 1.59
CA PHE A 32 5.94 -11.44 0.54
C PHE A 32 6.55 -12.73 1.09
N PHE A 33 5.89 -13.85 0.88
CA PHE A 33 6.43 -15.20 1.08
C PHE A 33 6.64 -15.83 -0.28
N VAL A 34 7.79 -15.57 -0.89
CA VAL A 34 8.12 -16.05 -2.24
C VAL A 34 9.14 -17.17 -2.20
N SER A 35 8.94 -18.17 -3.07
CA SER A 35 9.96 -19.15 -3.39
C SER A 35 10.97 -18.51 -4.33
N ILE A 36 12.20 -18.34 -3.86
CA ILE A 36 13.29 -17.86 -4.70
C ILE A 36 13.64 -18.96 -5.70
N PRO A 37 13.58 -18.69 -7.02
CA PRO A 37 13.89 -19.69 -8.02
C PRO A 37 15.38 -20.05 -7.97
N SER A 38 15.69 -21.31 -8.29
CA SER A 38 17.07 -21.82 -8.35
C SER A 38 17.87 -21.30 -9.54
N ASP A 39 17.19 -20.74 -10.54
CA ASP A 39 17.79 -20.26 -11.77
C ASP A 39 17.12 -18.95 -12.23
N ILE A 40 17.83 -18.22 -13.09
CA ILE A 40 17.41 -16.88 -13.56
C ILE A 40 16.19 -16.89 -14.48
N SER A 41 15.78 -18.06 -15.00
CA SER A 41 14.58 -18.19 -15.82
C SER A 41 13.31 -18.36 -14.98
N GLY A 42 13.45 -18.64 -13.68
CA GLY A 42 12.33 -18.67 -12.74
C GLY A 42 11.86 -17.26 -12.35
N GLY A 43 10.54 -17.11 -12.14
CA GLY A 43 9.93 -15.85 -11.72
C GLY A 43 9.82 -15.71 -10.21
N PHE A 44 9.83 -14.46 -9.71
CA PHE A 44 9.60 -14.13 -8.30
C PHE A 44 8.11 -14.16 -7.87
N TYR A 45 7.23 -14.60 -8.76
CA TYR A 45 5.77 -14.59 -8.55
C TYR A 45 5.25 -15.87 -7.90
N ASN A 46 6.11 -16.84 -7.62
CA ASN A 46 5.71 -18.07 -6.94
C ASN A 46 5.73 -17.84 -5.42
N GLY A 47 4.57 -17.67 -4.81
CA GLY A 47 4.48 -17.36 -3.38
C GLY A 47 3.12 -16.83 -2.92
N GLN A 48 3.06 -16.44 -1.65
CA GLN A 48 1.91 -15.79 -1.03
C GLN A 48 2.22 -14.31 -0.74
N VAL A 49 1.22 -13.45 -0.94
CA VAL A 49 1.32 -12.02 -0.63
C VAL A 49 0.25 -11.67 0.40
N PHE A 50 0.66 -11.07 1.49
CA PHE A 50 -0.24 -10.53 2.51
C PHE A 50 -0.23 -9.02 2.38
N VAL A 51 -1.41 -8.45 2.10
CA VAL A 51 -1.61 -7.00 2.03
C VAL A 51 -2.53 -6.61 3.17
N SER A 52 -2.07 -5.70 4.02
CA SER A 52 -2.90 -5.03 5.02
C SER A 52 -2.94 -3.53 4.72
N PHE A 53 -4.03 -2.87 5.10
CA PHE A 53 -4.17 -1.42 5.02
C PHE A 53 -4.09 -0.87 6.43
N LYS A 54 -3.30 0.20 6.59
CA LYS A 54 -3.05 0.85 7.88
C LYS A 54 -3.52 2.27 7.84
N ASP A 55 -4.13 2.74 8.91
CA ASP A 55 -4.33 4.17 9.07
C ASP A 55 -2.98 4.84 9.39
N THR A 56 -2.42 5.63 8.48
CA THR A 56 -1.11 6.29 8.64
C THR A 56 -1.06 7.22 9.86
N VAL A 57 -2.21 7.76 10.30
CA VAL A 57 -2.29 8.68 11.44
C VAL A 57 -2.23 7.91 12.76
N PHE A 58 -2.99 6.82 12.88
CA PHE A 58 -3.09 6.04 14.12
C PHE A 58 -2.13 4.84 14.19
N GLU A 59 -1.66 4.38 13.05
CA GLU A 59 -0.85 3.17 12.88
C GLU A 59 0.42 3.46 12.06
N PRO A 60 1.32 4.32 12.58
CA PRO A 60 2.56 4.63 11.89
C PRO A 60 3.38 3.36 11.67
N SER A 61 3.98 3.24 10.49
CA SER A 61 4.83 2.10 10.17
C SER A 61 6.11 2.14 11.00
N SER A 62 6.40 1.05 11.71
CA SER A 62 7.61 0.86 12.49
C SER A 62 8.17 -0.54 12.28
N ALA A 63 9.47 -0.72 12.51
CA ALA A 63 10.12 -2.03 12.38
C ALA A 63 9.48 -3.08 13.29
N ILE A 64 9.14 -2.71 14.53
CA ILE A 64 8.50 -3.60 15.51
C ILE A 64 7.13 -4.05 15.01
N ARG A 65 6.30 -3.12 14.52
CA ARG A 65 4.98 -3.46 13.98
C ARG A 65 5.08 -4.38 12.77
N HIS A 66 6.00 -4.09 11.84
CA HIS A 66 6.23 -4.99 10.70
C HIS A 66 6.65 -6.40 11.14
N ALA A 67 7.47 -6.53 12.18
CA ALA A 67 7.85 -7.83 12.72
C ALA A 67 6.64 -8.59 13.32
N THR A 68 5.74 -7.89 14.01
CA THR A 68 4.50 -8.50 14.53
C THR A 68 3.56 -8.94 13.40
N GLU A 69 3.33 -8.08 12.40
CA GLU A 69 2.52 -8.42 11.22
C GLU A 69 3.11 -9.61 10.45
N PHE A 70 4.43 -9.69 10.37
CA PHE A 70 5.15 -10.81 9.79
C PHE A 70 4.94 -12.10 10.60
N GLN A 71 5.03 -12.04 11.93
CA GLN A 71 4.77 -13.18 12.80
C GLN A 71 3.32 -13.68 12.67
N ASP A 72 2.36 -12.77 12.57
CA ASP A 72 0.96 -13.13 12.35
C ASP A 72 0.76 -13.81 10.99
N ALA A 73 1.45 -13.33 9.96
CA ALA A 73 1.43 -13.97 8.65
C ALA A 73 2.06 -15.37 8.69
N ILE A 74 3.17 -15.56 9.42
CA ILE A 74 3.76 -16.89 9.66
C ILE A 74 2.74 -17.81 10.35
N HIS A 75 2.11 -17.37 11.43
CA HIS A 75 1.11 -18.19 12.12
C HIS A 75 -0.04 -18.59 11.19
N LYS A 76 -0.55 -17.67 10.37
CA LYS A 76 -1.61 -17.98 9.39
C LYS A 76 -1.20 -19.02 8.35
N ILE A 77 0.07 -19.05 7.96
CA ILE A 77 0.56 -20.00 6.95
C ILE A 77 0.82 -21.38 7.57
N TYR A 78 1.38 -21.42 8.78
CA TYR A 78 1.97 -22.64 9.35
C TYR A 78 1.24 -23.18 10.59
N THR A 79 0.19 -22.51 11.07
CA THR A 79 -0.61 -22.95 12.22
C THR A 79 -2.10 -22.92 11.84
N PRO A 80 -2.73 -24.08 11.58
CA PRO A 80 -4.13 -24.17 11.14
C PRO A 80 -5.15 -23.83 12.23
#